data_AF-A0A429HSC5-F1
#
_entry.id   AF-A0A429HSC5-F1
#
_cell.length_a   1.000
_cell.length_b   1.000
_cell.length_c   1.000
_cell.angle_alpha   90.00
_cell.angle_beta   90.00
_cell.angle_gamma   90.00
#
_symmetry.space_group_name_H-M   'P 1'
#
loop_
_entity.id
_entity.type
_entity.pdbx_description
1 polymer ?
#
loop_
_entity_poly.entity_id
_entity_poly.type
_entity_poly.pdbx_seq_one_letter_code
_entity_poly.pdbx_strand_id
1 'polypeptide(L)'
;MLHLIRRRVRTAALALSAIAALAIGATAPTGAAAATTPAPRKQGPTSVAYVEVNNHSMLNVGKYTLANGGGNVFDVAVIFAANINYNTDTKTAYLHFNENVQRVLDNVATEVRPLQRKGIKVTLSVLGNHQGAGFANFPSQQAASAFAKQLSDTVAKYGLDGIDFDDEYAKYGTNGTGQPNNSSFVHLVTALRANMPNKIISLYNIGPSASRLSYGGVNISSKFDYAWNPYYGTWQVPGIALPKSKLSPAAVEIGRTPQSTTADLARRTVREGYGVYLTYNLDNTDRSADVSAFTRELYGSDAVYTP
;
A
#
# COMPACT_ATOMS: atom_id res chain seq x y z
N MET A 1 75.11 -2.98 -17.76
CA MET A 1 75.85 -2.11 -18.70
C MET A 1 74.87 -1.75 -19.82
N LEU A 2 74.67 -0.45 -20.07
CA LEU A 2 73.77 0.12 -21.07
C LEU A 2 73.97 -0.50 -22.48
N HIS A 3 72.90 -0.71 -23.25
CA HIS A 3 72.51 0.23 -24.31
C HIS A 3 71.31 -0.28 -25.14
N LEU A 4 70.38 0.65 -25.34
CA LEU A 4 69.21 0.62 -26.21
C LEU A 4 69.57 1.28 -27.54
N ILE A 5 69.39 0.62 -28.69
CA ILE A 5 69.39 1.26 -30.03
C ILE A 5 68.38 0.49 -30.90
N ARG A 6 67.14 0.96 -31.07
CA ARG A 6 66.61 2.04 -31.93
C ARG A 6 66.35 1.61 -33.39
N ARG A 7 65.07 1.81 -33.77
CA ARG A 7 64.55 2.36 -35.06
C ARG A 7 64.61 1.41 -36.28
N ARG A 8 63.71 1.43 -37.27
CA ARG A 8 62.47 2.20 -37.55
C ARG A 8 61.81 1.61 -38.82
N VAL A 9 60.49 1.84 -38.93
CA VAL A 9 59.72 2.27 -40.12
C VAL A 9 59.32 1.25 -41.22
N ARG A 10 58.02 0.95 -41.17
CA ARG A 10 56.95 1.05 -42.20
C ARG A 10 57.29 0.74 -43.66
N THR A 11 56.46 -0.13 -44.24
CA THR A 11 55.88 0.08 -45.58
C THR A 11 54.50 -0.56 -45.63
N ALA A 12 53.55 0.17 -46.19
CA ALA A 12 52.15 -0.19 -46.37
C ALA A 12 51.94 -0.81 -47.76
N ALA A 13 51.01 -1.75 -47.88
CA ALA A 13 50.24 -1.96 -49.11
C ALA A 13 48.96 -2.77 -48.81
N LEU A 14 47.81 -2.17 -49.14
CA LEU A 14 46.51 -2.82 -49.22
C LEU A 14 46.47 -3.74 -50.46
N ALA A 15 45.84 -4.91 -50.31
CA ALA A 15 45.08 -5.53 -51.39
C ALA A 15 43.94 -6.39 -50.78
N LEU A 16 42.70 -5.98 -51.05
CA LEU A 16 41.50 -6.79 -50.84
C LEU A 16 41.48 -7.95 -51.85
N SER A 17 41.10 -9.16 -51.43
CA SER A 17 40.32 -10.13 -52.23
C SER A 17 39.78 -11.28 -51.36
N ALA A 18 38.50 -11.13 -51.07
CA ALA A 18 37.40 -12.07 -50.77
C ALA A 18 37.58 -13.62 -50.81
N ILE A 19 36.95 -14.24 -49.79
CA ILE A 19 36.15 -15.49 -49.76
C ILE A 19 36.89 -16.85 -49.75
N ALA A 20 36.76 -17.57 -48.63
CA ALA A 20 35.93 -18.79 -48.52
C ALA A 20 36.04 -19.38 -47.10
N ALA A 21 34.88 -19.63 -46.49
CA ALA A 21 34.74 -20.20 -45.16
C ALA A 21 35.11 -21.69 -45.13
N LEU A 22 35.77 -22.14 -44.05
CA LEU A 22 35.62 -23.50 -43.55
C LEU A 22 35.48 -23.46 -42.02
N ALA A 23 34.42 -24.12 -41.57
CA ALA A 23 33.91 -24.15 -40.21
C ALA A 23 34.87 -24.81 -39.22
N ILE A 24 34.99 -24.19 -38.04
CA ILE A 24 35.39 -24.89 -36.81
C ILE A 24 34.31 -24.57 -35.78
N GLY A 25 33.65 -25.62 -35.31
CA GLY A 25 32.57 -25.55 -34.35
C GLY A 25 32.99 -24.89 -33.04
N ALA A 26 32.17 -23.95 -32.60
CA ALA A 26 32.11 -23.51 -31.22
C ALA A 26 30.75 -23.91 -30.68
N THR A 27 30.76 -24.81 -29.69
CA THR A 27 29.62 -25.20 -28.88
C THR A 27 28.98 -23.96 -28.25
N ALA A 28 27.74 -23.65 -28.62
CA ALA A 28 26.94 -22.63 -27.97
C ALA A 28 26.59 -23.09 -26.54
N PRO A 29 26.66 -22.22 -25.52
CA PRO A 29 26.03 -22.51 -24.25
C PRO A 29 24.51 -22.40 -24.43
N THR A 30 23.83 -23.54 -24.36
CA THR A 30 22.38 -23.61 -24.22
C THR A 30 22.00 -23.09 -22.83
N GLY A 31 21.09 -22.12 -22.77
CA GLY A 31 20.36 -21.78 -21.55
C GLY A 31 20.59 -20.38 -21.01
N ALA A 32 20.51 -19.34 -21.85
CA ALA A 32 20.07 -18.05 -21.33
C ALA A 32 18.60 -18.21 -20.95
N ALA A 33 18.31 -18.33 -19.65
CA ALA A 33 16.97 -18.16 -19.14
C ALA A 33 16.41 -16.87 -19.75
N ALA A 34 15.32 -16.98 -20.52
CA ALA A 34 14.64 -15.82 -21.07
C ALA A 34 14.37 -14.88 -19.89
N ALA A 35 15.07 -13.75 -19.87
CA ALA A 35 14.73 -12.67 -18.96
C ALA A 35 13.28 -12.33 -19.29
N THR A 36 12.37 -12.73 -18.40
CA THR A 36 10.97 -12.34 -18.50
C THR A 36 10.97 -10.82 -18.55
N THR A 37 10.67 -10.26 -19.71
CA THR A 37 10.41 -8.84 -19.87
C THR A 37 9.46 -8.45 -18.75
N PRO A 38 9.80 -7.47 -17.87
CA PRO A 38 8.87 -7.03 -16.85
C PRO A 38 7.54 -6.71 -17.53
N ALA A 39 6.44 -7.28 -17.01
CA ALA A 39 5.12 -6.92 -17.49
C ALA A 39 5.03 -5.38 -17.53
N PRO A 40 4.43 -4.79 -18.58
CA PRO A 40 4.31 -3.34 -18.70
C PRO A 40 3.79 -2.77 -17.38
N ARG A 41 4.55 -1.85 -16.78
CA ARG A 41 4.15 -1.25 -15.51
C ARG A 41 2.85 -0.48 -15.76
N LYS A 42 1.76 -0.93 -15.12
CA LYS A 42 0.47 -0.25 -15.09
C LYS A 42 0.69 1.24 -14.83
N GLN A 43 0.20 2.09 -15.73
CA GLN A 43 0.25 3.54 -15.60
C GLN A 43 -1.09 4.04 -15.08
N GLY A 44 -1.07 5.01 -14.15
CA GLY A 44 -2.27 5.61 -13.57
C GLY A 44 -2.24 5.62 -12.04
N PRO A 45 -3.33 6.06 -11.39
CA PRO A 45 -3.45 6.13 -9.94
C PRO A 45 -3.32 4.76 -9.26
N THR A 46 -2.71 4.73 -8.08
CA THR A 46 -2.65 3.55 -7.19
C THR A 46 -4.06 3.22 -6.72
N SER A 47 -4.55 2.02 -6.99
CA SER A 47 -5.85 1.56 -6.47
C SER A 47 -5.68 0.78 -5.17
N VAL A 48 -6.53 1.07 -4.20
CA VAL A 48 -6.54 0.47 -2.87
C VAL A 48 -7.82 -0.32 -2.68
N ALA A 49 -7.76 -1.53 -2.12
CA ALA A 49 -8.91 -2.35 -1.76
C ALA A 49 -8.89 -2.71 -0.27
N TYR A 50 -9.83 -2.17 0.49
CA TYR A 50 -10.13 -2.68 1.82
C TYR A 50 -10.96 -3.96 1.73
N VAL A 51 -10.63 -4.93 2.58
CA VAL A 51 -11.35 -6.20 2.70
C VAL A 51 -11.75 -6.41 4.15
N GLU A 52 -13.06 -6.51 4.38
CA GLU A 52 -13.67 -6.91 5.65
C GLU A 52 -13.41 -8.40 5.92
N VAL A 53 -12.27 -8.71 6.56
CA VAL A 53 -11.81 -10.10 6.70
C VAL A 53 -12.67 -10.96 7.62
N ASN A 54 -13.63 -10.34 8.30
CA ASN A 54 -14.71 -11.05 8.99
C ASN A 54 -15.58 -11.86 8.02
N ASN A 55 -15.74 -11.39 6.77
CA ASN A 55 -16.68 -11.96 5.81
C ASN A 55 -16.02 -12.38 4.48
N HIS A 56 -14.87 -11.81 4.14
CA HIS A 56 -14.27 -11.95 2.81
C HIS A 56 -12.79 -12.33 2.87
N SER A 57 -12.32 -13.09 1.87
CA SER A 57 -10.89 -13.44 1.77
C SER A 57 -10.09 -12.31 1.14
N MET A 58 -8.87 -12.11 1.65
CA MET A 58 -7.90 -11.20 1.05
C MET A 58 -7.58 -11.58 -0.40
N LEU A 59 -7.66 -12.86 -0.75
CA LEU A 59 -7.30 -13.38 -2.06
C LEU A 59 -8.15 -12.82 -3.21
N ASN A 60 -9.36 -12.34 -2.93
CA ASN A 60 -10.23 -11.72 -3.95
C ASN A 60 -9.55 -10.52 -4.62
N VAL A 61 -8.71 -9.79 -3.89
CA VAL A 61 -7.96 -8.66 -4.44
C VAL A 61 -7.05 -9.09 -5.60
N GLY A 62 -6.51 -10.31 -5.52
CA GLY A 62 -5.63 -10.87 -6.54
C GLY A 62 -6.35 -11.49 -7.74
N LYS A 63 -7.69 -11.51 -7.77
CA LYS A 63 -8.49 -12.15 -8.82
C LYS A 63 -8.76 -11.23 -10.02
N TYR A 64 -8.41 -9.95 -9.94
CA TYR A 64 -8.71 -8.96 -10.97
C TYR A 64 -7.44 -8.46 -11.67
N THR A 65 -7.40 -8.64 -12.99
CA THR A 65 -6.32 -8.14 -13.87
C THR A 65 -6.88 -7.24 -14.95
N LEU A 66 -6.09 -6.28 -15.44
CA LEU A 66 -6.47 -5.46 -16.59
C LEU A 66 -6.47 -6.31 -17.86
N ALA A 67 -7.57 -6.26 -18.62
CA ALA A 67 -7.68 -6.93 -19.92
C ALA A 67 -6.53 -6.53 -20.86
N ASN A 68 -6.17 -5.24 -20.87
CA ASN A 68 -5.04 -4.72 -21.61
C ASN A 68 -3.77 -4.84 -20.77
N GLY A 69 -2.90 -5.78 -21.13
CA GLY A 69 -1.55 -5.93 -20.54
C GLY A 69 -1.46 -6.79 -19.28
N GLY A 70 -2.57 -7.26 -18.71
CA GLY A 70 -2.59 -8.28 -17.65
C GLY A 70 -2.07 -7.82 -16.28
N GLY A 71 -1.81 -6.53 -16.09
CA GLY A 71 -1.38 -5.99 -14.80
C GLY A 71 -2.46 -6.12 -13.71
N ASN A 72 -2.08 -6.15 -12.44
CA ASN A 72 -3.05 -6.19 -11.34
C ASN A 72 -4.00 -4.99 -11.41
N VAL A 73 -5.28 -5.22 -11.13
CA VAL A 73 -6.19 -4.09 -10.94
C VAL A 73 -5.87 -3.35 -9.66
N PHE A 74 -5.63 -4.06 -8.55
CA PHE A 74 -5.37 -3.47 -7.24
C PHE A 74 -3.87 -3.45 -6.93
N ASP A 75 -3.40 -2.33 -6.37
CA ASP A 75 -1.99 -2.13 -6.03
C ASP A 75 -1.74 -2.30 -4.51
N VAL A 76 -2.74 -1.98 -3.69
CA VAL A 76 -2.72 -2.13 -2.23
C VAL A 76 -3.98 -2.85 -1.75
N ALA A 77 -3.81 -3.86 -0.92
CA ALA A 77 -4.86 -4.55 -0.18
C ALA A 77 -4.76 -4.18 1.31
N VAL A 78 -5.89 -3.89 1.96
CA VAL A 78 -5.93 -3.53 3.37
C VAL A 78 -6.75 -4.57 4.13
N ILE A 79 -6.11 -5.23 5.10
CA ILE A 79 -6.78 -6.14 6.05
C ILE A 79 -7.60 -5.26 7.01
N PHE A 80 -8.93 -5.34 6.94
CA PHE A 80 -9.82 -4.54 7.78
C PHE A 80 -10.58 -5.44 8.77
N ALA A 81 -10.41 -5.28 10.09
CA ALA A 81 -9.39 -4.46 10.77
C ALA A 81 -8.97 -5.03 12.13
N ALA A 82 -7.72 -4.76 12.52
CA ALA A 82 -7.27 -4.87 13.90
C ALA A 82 -7.85 -3.73 14.77
N ASN A 83 -7.65 -3.82 16.08
CA ASN A 83 -8.21 -2.86 17.03
C ASN A 83 -7.18 -2.27 17.99
N ILE A 84 -7.38 -1.02 18.40
CA ILE A 84 -6.83 -0.47 19.64
C ILE A 84 -7.82 -0.72 20.78
N ASN A 85 -7.46 -1.62 21.68
CA ASN A 85 -8.22 -1.94 22.89
C ASN A 85 -7.59 -1.26 24.12
N TYR A 86 -8.28 -1.32 25.26
CA TYR A 86 -7.87 -0.74 26.53
C TYR A 86 -8.00 -1.75 27.67
N ASN A 87 -6.92 -1.94 28.44
CA ASN A 87 -6.94 -2.69 29.68
C ASN A 87 -7.24 -1.70 30.83
N THR A 88 -8.36 -1.91 31.53
CA THR A 88 -8.82 -1.01 32.60
C THR A 88 -8.02 -1.14 33.89
N ASP A 89 -7.42 -2.30 34.15
CA ASP A 89 -6.66 -2.58 35.36
C ASP A 89 -5.29 -1.91 35.30
N THR A 90 -4.61 -2.07 34.17
CA THR A 90 -3.29 -1.46 33.93
C THR A 90 -3.36 -0.05 33.35
N LYS A 91 -4.54 0.38 32.89
CA LYS A 91 -4.78 1.66 32.21
C LYS A 91 -3.92 1.86 30.96
N THR A 92 -3.75 0.79 30.18
CA THR A 92 -2.90 0.79 28.98
C THR A 92 -3.67 0.35 27.75
N ALA A 93 -3.43 1.04 26.63
CA ALA A 93 -3.90 0.59 25.33
C ALA A 93 -3.03 -0.55 24.78
N TYR A 94 -3.64 -1.48 24.05
CA TYR A 94 -2.96 -2.62 23.43
C TYR A 94 -3.57 -2.98 22.09
N LEU A 95 -2.75 -3.52 21.20
CA LEU A 95 -3.17 -3.97 19.87
C LEU A 95 -3.92 -5.30 20.02
N HIS A 96 -5.11 -5.37 19.46
CA HIS A 96 -5.98 -6.53 19.53
C HIS A 96 -6.35 -7.00 18.12
N PHE A 97 -6.40 -8.32 17.95
CA PHE A 97 -6.91 -8.96 16.75
C PHE A 97 -8.12 -9.80 17.13
N ASN A 98 -9.25 -9.59 16.45
CA ASN A 98 -10.33 -10.56 16.53
C ASN A 98 -9.90 -11.89 15.86
N GLU A 99 -10.69 -12.94 16.02
CA GLU A 99 -10.38 -14.27 15.49
C GLU A 99 -10.18 -14.31 13.97
N ASN A 100 -10.88 -13.46 13.21
CA ASN A 100 -10.81 -13.44 11.76
C ASN A 100 -9.52 -12.76 11.26
N VAL A 101 -9.15 -11.64 11.87
CA VAL A 101 -7.87 -10.97 11.61
C VAL A 101 -6.72 -11.88 12.02
N GLN A 102 -6.80 -12.48 13.20
CA GLN A 102 -5.78 -13.42 13.68
C GLN A 102 -5.65 -14.62 12.72
N ARG A 103 -6.77 -15.18 12.23
CA ARG A 103 -6.77 -16.25 11.22
C ARG A 103 -6.02 -15.84 9.96
N VAL A 104 -6.23 -14.64 9.42
CA VAL A 104 -5.51 -14.15 8.23
C VAL A 104 -4.01 -14.00 8.53
N LEU A 105 -3.66 -13.47 9.71
CA LEU A 105 -2.26 -13.28 10.13
C LEU A 105 -1.52 -14.60 10.36
N ASP A 106 -2.17 -15.60 10.95
CA ASP A 106 -1.60 -16.94 11.12
C ASP A 106 -1.44 -17.67 9.79
N ASN A 107 -2.28 -17.35 8.80
CA ASN A 107 -2.26 -17.94 7.47
C ASN A 107 -1.64 -17.02 6.41
N VAL A 108 -0.67 -16.16 6.78
CA VAL A 108 -0.02 -15.23 5.83
C VAL A 108 0.56 -15.91 4.59
N ALA A 109 1.04 -17.16 4.72
CA ALA A 109 1.60 -17.92 3.60
C ALA A 109 0.58 -18.15 2.46
N THR A 110 -0.71 -18.26 2.80
CA THR A 110 -1.79 -18.57 1.88
C THR A 110 -2.75 -17.40 1.66
N GLU A 111 -2.92 -16.47 2.60
CA GLU A 111 -3.85 -15.32 2.46
C GLU A 111 -3.15 -14.02 2.01
N VAL A 112 -1.86 -13.86 2.31
CA VAL A 112 -1.13 -12.60 2.10
C VAL A 112 -0.02 -12.73 1.06
N ARG A 113 0.85 -13.75 1.21
CA ARG A 113 2.00 -13.95 0.32
C ARG A 113 1.63 -14.12 -1.16
N PRO A 114 0.50 -14.75 -1.54
CA PRO A 114 0.10 -14.78 -2.95
C PRO A 114 -0.12 -13.38 -3.54
N LEU A 115 -0.72 -12.46 -2.79
CA LEU A 115 -0.91 -11.06 -3.22
C LEU A 115 0.42 -10.34 -3.36
N GLN A 116 1.30 -10.46 -2.36
CA GLN A 116 2.62 -9.83 -2.37
C GLN A 116 3.50 -10.35 -3.51
N ARG A 117 3.43 -11.65 -3.84
CA ARG A 117 4.12 -12.22 -5.02
C ARG A 117 3.62 -11.66 -6.34
N LYS A 118 2.33 -11.27 -6.42
CA LYS A 118 1.80 -10.53 -7.56
C LYS A 118 2.23 -9.06 -7.58
N GLY A 119 2.90 -8.57 -6.53
CA GLY A 119 3.32 -7.18 -6.38
C GLY A 119 2.30 -6.29 -5.66
N ILE A 120 1.19 -6.85 -5.16
CA ILE A 120 0.16 -6.14 -4.40
C ILE A 120 0.66 -5.97 -2.95
N LYS A 121 0.71 -4.73 -2.47
CA LYS A 121 1.10 -4.43 -1.09
C LYS A 121 -0.03 -4.79 -0.14
N VAL A 122 0.29 -5.34 1.03
CA VAL A 122 -0.72 -5.71 2.05
C VAL A 122 -0.46 -4.98 3.35
N THR A 123 -1.38 -4.09 3.73
CA THR A 123 -1.35 -3.34 4.99
C THR A 123 -2.40 -3.86 5.97
N LEU A 124 -2.24 -3.54 7.25
CA LEU A 124 -3.22 -3.81 8.30
C LEU A 124 -3.83 -2.50 8.77
N SER A 125 -5.15 -2.36 8.64
CA SER A 125 -5.88 -1.25 9.26
C SER A 125 -6.10 -1.49 10.74
N VAL A 126 -6.05 -0.41 11.51
CA VAL A 126 -6.29 -0.40 12.95
C VAL A 126 -7.38 0.61 13.25
N LEU A 127 -8.41 0.15 13.96
CA LEU A 127 -9.64 0.86 14.26
C LEU A 127 -9.85 0.97 15.79
N GLY A 128 -10.55 2.00 16.25
CA GLY A 128 -11.05 2.02 17.63
C GLY A 128 -12.05 0.90 17.91
N ASN A 129 -12.20 0.49 19.17
CA ASN A 129 -13.10 -0.61 19.54
C ASN A 129 -13.95 -0.31 20.78
N HIS A 130 -14.46 0.93 20.84
CA HIS A 130 -15.42 1.39 21.85
C HIS A 130 -14.95 1.36 23.31
N GLN A 131 -13.65 1.15 23.56
CA GLN A 131 -13.09 0.97 24.90
C GLN A 131 -12.45 2.24 25.48
N GLY A 132 -12.56 3.38 24.78
CA GLY A 132 -12.05 4.67 25.21
C GLY A 132 -10.65 5.00 24.72
N ALA A 133 -9.78 4.00 24.53
CA ALA A 133 -8.47 4.22 23.92
C ALA A 133 -8.59 4.42 22.41
N GLY A 134 -7.88 5.43 21.89
CA GLY A 134 -7.78 5.74 20.48
C GLY A 134 -6.47 6.46 20.17
N PHE A 135 -6.17 6.66 18.87
CA PHE A 135 -4.86 7.17 18.48
C PHE A 135 -4.62 8.63 18.90
N ALA A 136 -5.68 9.35 19.24
CA ALA A 136 -5.62 10.74 19.68
C ALA A 136 -5.58 10.94 21.21
N ASN A 137 -5.59 9.89 22.06
CA ASN A 137 -5.64 10.08 23.52
C ASN A 137 -4.59 9.33 24.35
N PHE A 138 -3.46 8.91 23.78
CA PHE A 138 -2.33 8.42 24.57
C PHE A 138 -1.89 9.48 25.60
N PRO A 139 -1.66 9.10 26.86
CA PRO A 139 -1.36 10.04 27.93
C PRO A 139 0.07 10.58 27.89
N SER A 140 0.98 9.92 27.16
CA SER A 140 2.38 10.30 27.07
C SER A 140 3.03 9.79 25.78
N GLN A 141 4.18 10.36 25.43
CA GLN A 141 5.02 9.85 24.34
C GLN A 141 5.40 8.38 24.55
N GLN A 142 5.70 7.98 25.80
CA GLN A 142 6.07 6.60 26.11
C GLN A 142 4.92 5.63 25.82
N ALA A 143 3.69 5.98 26.21
CA ALA A 143 2.51 5.16 25.94
C ALA A 143 2.24 5.03 24.43
N ALA A 144 2.32 6.14 23.69
CA ALA A 144 2.18 6.14 22.24
C ALA A 144 3.27 5.30 21.55
N SER A 145 4.53 5.40 22.03
CA SER A 145 5.67 4.63 21.51
C SER A 145 5.53 3.13 21.79
N ALA A 146 5.01 2.75 22.96
CA ALA A 146 4.74 1.35 23.29
C ALA A 146 3.71 0.72 22.34
N PHE A 147 2.66 1.47 21.96
CA PHE A 147 1.70 1.01 20.96
C PHE A 147 2.31 1.00 19.54
N ALA A 148 3.10 2.01 19.18
CA ALA A 148 3.86 2.02 17.92
C ALA A 148 4.76 0.79 17.77
N LYS A 149 5.37 0.34 18.87
CA LYS A 149 6.16 -0.89 18.90
C LYS A 149 5.32 -2.14 18.61
N GLN A 150 4.13 -2.26 19.21
CA GLN A 150 3.22 -3.39 18.93
C GLN A 150 2.81 -3.44 17.45
N LEU A 151 2.56 -2.27 16.84
CA LEU A 151 2.26 -2.16 15.42
C LEU A 151 3.44 -2.60 14.55
N SER A 152 4.65 -2.08 14.80
CA SER A 152 5.84 -2.45 14.01
C SER A 152 6.25 -3.91 14.20
N ASP A 153 6.11 -4.44 15.42
CA ASP A 153 6.40 -5.84 15.71
C ASP A 153 5.43 -6.76 14.96
N THR A 154 4.15 -6.39 14.88
CA THR A 154 3.14 -7.08 14.06
C THR A 154 3.52 -7.07 12.58
N VAL A 155 3.88 -5.91 12.02
CA VAL A 155 4.32 -5.79 10.62
C VAL A 155 5.53 -6.67 10.34
N ALA A 156 6.51 -6.69 11.23
CA ALA A 156 7.71 -7.51 11.10
C ALA A 156 7.39 -9.01 11.20
N LYS A 157 6.62 -9.43 12.22
CA LYS A 157 6.27 -10.83 12.48
C LYS A 157 5.54 -11.47 11.31
N TYR A 158 4.54 -10.76 10.76
CA TYR A 158 3.70 -11.29 9.69
C TYR A 158 4.17 -10.88 8.29
N GLY A 159 5.25 -10.12 8.18
CA GLY A 159 5.81 -9.65 6.91
C GLY A 159 4.83 -8.81 6.10
N LEU A 160 4.12 -7.90 6.76
CA LEU A 160 3.19 -6.97 6.13
C LEU A 160 3.95 -5.80 5.49
N ASP A 161 3.27 -5.05 4.62
CA ASP A 161 3.83 -3.89 3.93
C ASP A 161 3.59 -2.57 4.67
N GLY A 162 2.71 -2.53 5.69
CA GLY A 162 2.45 -1.32 6.45
C GLY A 162 1.24 -1.36 7.38
N ILE A 163 0.93 -0.18 7.93
CA ILE A 163 -0.21 0.09 8.81
C ILE A 163 -1.09 1.17 8.19
N ASP A 164 -2.39 1.01 8.35
CA ASP A 164 -3.39 2.01 8.08
C ASP A 164 -4.07 2.45 9.38
N PHE A 165 -4.31 3.76 9.54
CA PHE A 165 -5.01 4.32 10.71
C PHE A 165 -6.42 4.77 10.36
N ASP A 166 -7.39 4.23 11.09
CA ASP A 166 -8.79 4.59 11.00
C ASP A 166 -9.32 4.99 12.40
N ASP A 167 -9.41 6.30 12.66
CA ASP A 167 -9.80 6.84 13.97
C ASP A 167 -11.32 6.97 14.15
N GLU A 168 -12.03 5.90 13.82
CA GLU A 168 -13.43 5.73 14.18
C GLU A 168 -13.59 4.85 15.42
N TYR A 169 -14.76 4.95 16.04
CA TYR A 169 -15.22 4.01 17.07
C TYR A 169 -14.42 3.91 18.38
N ALA A 170 -13.36 4.69 18.61
CA ALA A 170 -12.61 4.67 19.88
C ALA A 170 -13.49 4.94 21.12
N LYS A 171 -14.54 5.78 20.99
CA LYS A 171 -15.41 6.27 22.08
C LYS A 171 -14.62 6.90 23.24
N TYR A 172 -13.77 7.87 22.89
CA TYR A 172 -12.96 8.66 23.83
C TYR A 172 -13.71 9.08 25.10
N GLY A 173 -13.11 8.86 26.27
CA GLY A 173 -13.72 9.10 27.58
C GLY A 173 -14.31 7.86 28.25
N THR A 174 -14.68 6.84 27.46
CA THR A 174 -15.14 5.54 28.00
C THR A 174 -14.06 4.93 28.89
N ASN A 175 -14.47 4.17 29.92
CA ASN A 175 -13.56 3.52 30.87
C ASN A 175 -12.60 4.50 31.60
N GLY A 176 -12.97 5.77 31.72
CA GLY A 176 -12.16 6.80 32.37
C GLY A 176 -10.90 7.20 31.58
N THR A 177 -10.87 6.90 30.28
CA THR A 177 -9.78 7.34 29.38
C THR A 177 -9.83 8.85 29.15
N GLY A 178 -8.69 9.44 28.72
CA GLY A 178 -8.64 10.85 28.35
C GLY A 178 -9.43 11.16 27.08
N GLN A 179 -9.82 12.43 26.92
CA GLN A 179 -10.28 12.95 25.63
C GLN A 179 -9.11 13.15 24.66
N PRO A 180 -9.36 13.29 23.34
CA PRO A 180 -8.32 13.56 22.37
C PRO A 180 -7.43 14.76 22.75
N ASN A 181 -6.12 14.58 22.70
CA ASN A 181 -5.12 15.59 23.01
C ASN A 181 -4.22 15.86 21.79
N ASN A 182 -3.50 16.98 21.79
CA ASN A 182 -2.76 17.43 20.60
C ASN A 182 -1.49 16.62 20.30
N SER A 183 -0.95 15.87 21.28
CA SER A 183 0.37 15.25 21.17
C SER A 183 0.34 13.77 20.83
N SER A 184 -0.73 13.07 21.25
CA SER A 184 -0.88 11.61 21.14
C SER A 184 -0.55 11.06 19.76
N PHE A 185 -1.25 11.54 18.73
CA PHE A 185 -1.08 11.01 17.38
C PHE A 185 0.27 11.38 16.76
N VAL A 186 0.77 12.58 17.07
CA VAL A 186 2.12 13.03 16.66
C VAL A 186 3.20 12.13 17.25
N HIS A 187 3.11 11.79 18.54
CA HIS A 187 4.03 10.86 19.18
C HIS A 187 3.95 9.46 18.59
N LEU A 188 2.73 8.94 18.39
CA LEU A 188 2.50 7.60 17.83
C LEU A 188 3.13 7.46 16.44
N VAL A 189 2.79 8.35 15.51
CA VAL A 189 3.25 8.26 14.12
C VAL A 189 4.74 8.56 14.00
N THR A 190 5.27 9.45 14.84
CA THR A 190 6.72 9.69 14.89
C THR A 190 7.48 8.44 15.30
N ALA A 191 7.04 7.76 16.37
CA ALA A 191 7.65 6.51 16.83
C ALA A 191 7.48 5.40 15.79
N LEU A 192 6.28 5.23 15.22
CA LEU A 192 6.01 4.20 14.24
C LEU A 192 6.87 4.35 12.98
N ARG A 193 6.96 5.56 12.43
CA ARG A 193 7.82 5.82 11.26
C ARG A 193 9.30 5.54 11.57
N ALA A 194 9.77 5.81 12.79
CA ALA A 194 11.14 5.47 13.20
C ALA A 194 11.36 3.95 13.27
N ASN A 195 10.37 3.20 13.76
CA ASN A 195 10.47 1.74 13.87
C ASN A 195 10.40 1.01 12.52
N MET A 196 9.68 1.57 11.54
CA MET A 196 9.48 0.94 10.22
C MET A 196 9.63 1.96 9.07
N PRO A 197 10.83 2.53 8.86
CA PRO A 197 11.04 3.65 7.94
C PRO A 197 10.66 3.34 6.48
N ASN A 198 10.76 2.08 6.08
CA ASN A 198 10.55 1.61 4.71
C ASN A 198 9.17 0.95 4.49
N LYS A 199 8.23 1.10 5.43
CA LYS A 199 6.88 0.52 5.35
C LYS A 199 5.84 1.60 5.10
N ILE A 200 4.70 1.19 4.55
CA ILE A 200 3.56 2.07 4.29
C ILE A 200 2.96 2.51 5.64
N ILE A 201 2.69 3.80 5.78
CA ILE A 201 1.79 4.35 6.80
C ILE A 201 0.72 5.15 6.07
N SER A 202 -0.54 4.74 6.16
CA SER A 202 -1.67 5.45 5.57
C SER A 202 -2.65 5.97 6.62
N LEU A 203 -3.48 6.92 6.19
CA LEU A 203 -4.49 7.57 7.02
C LEU A 203 -5.85 7.57 6.31
N TYR A 204 -6.82 6.90 6.92
CA TYR A 204 -8.23 7.15 6.66
C TYR A 204 -8.59 8.52 7.26
N ASN A 205 -8.89 9.51 6.42
CA ASN A 205 -8.94 10.93 6.82
C ASN A 205 -10.22 11.29 7.58
N ILE A 206 -10.38 10.72 8.77
CA ILE A 206 -11.51 10.91 9.68
C ILE A 206 -11.03 10.89 11.13
N GLY A 207 -11.94 11.29 12.03
CA GLY A 207 -11.74 11.21 13.47
C GLY A 207 -10.80 12.28 14.04
N PRO A 208 -10.68 12.33 15.37
CA PRO A 208 -9.83 13.31 16.06
C PRO A 208 -8.37 13.31 15.61
N SER A 209 -7.80 12.15 15.25
CA SER A 209 -6.40 12.01 14.83
C SER A 209 -6.09 12.73 13.52
N ALA A 210 -6.99 12.69 12.54
CA ALA A 210 -6.79 13.30 11.23
C ALA A 210 -6.63 14.84 11.28
N SER A 211 -7.11 15.48 12.36
CA SER A 211 -6.96 16.93 12.58
C SER A 211 -5.78 17.32 13.49
N ARG A 212 -5.02 16.34 14.01
CA ARG A 212 -3.95 16.52 15.03
C ARG A 212 -2.60 16.05 14.51
N LEU A 213 -2.18 16.61 13.38
CA LEU A 213 -0.97 16.21 12.66
C LEU A 213 0.27 17.05 13.02
N SER A 214 0.17 17.98 13.98
CA SER A 214 1.26 18.86 14.39
C SER A 214 1.25 19.13 15.89
N TYR A 215 2.41 18.99 16.53
CA TYR A 215 2.61 19.25 17.95
C TYR A 215 4.08 19.52 18.25
N GLY A 216 4.38 20.49 19.12
CA GLY A 216 5.75 20.76 19.57
C GLY A 216 6.75 21.08 18.45
N GLY A 217 6.31 21.73 17.37
CA GLY A 217 7.14 22.03 16.20
C GLY A 217 7.34 20.84 15.23
N VAL A 218 6.78 19.66 15.52
CA VAL A 218 6.82 18.49 14.65
C VAL A 218 5.52 18.35 13.89
N ASN A 219 5.59 18.33 12.56
CA ASN A 219 4.47 17.97 11.68
C ASN A 219 4.69 16.55 11.13
N ILE A 220 3.70 15.66 11.27
CA ILE A 220 3.78 14.26 10.86
C ILE A 220 3.22 13.99 9.46
N SER A 221 2.72 14.99 8.73
CA SER A 221 2.08 14.80 7.41
C SER A 221 3.01 14.07 6.43
N SER A 222 4.30 14.46 6.39
CA SER A 222 5.31 13.84 5.53
C SER A 222 5.71 12.42 5.96
N LYS A 223 5.28 11.96 7.14
CA LYS A 223 5.49 10.59 7.61
C LYS A 223 4.45 9.62 7.08
N PHE A 224 3.42 10.09 6.39
CA PHE A 224 2.44 9.25 5.70
C PHE A 224 2.83 9.03 4.24
N ASP A 225 2.53 7.84 3.75
CA ASP A 225 2.65 7.50 2.33
C ASP A 225 1.37 7.83 1.57
N TYR A 226 0.21 7.63 2.21
CA TYR A 226 -1.10 7.86 1.61
C TYR A 226 -2.10 8.45 2.61
N ALA A 227 -3.07 9.19 2.09
CA ALA A 227 -4.29 9.53 2.82
C ALA A 227 -5.49 9.57 1.89
N TRP A 228 -6.67 9.21 2.40
CA TRP A 228 -7.85 9.04 1.56
C TRP A 228 -9.14 9.49 2.23
N ASN A 229 -10.10 9.88 1.38
CA ASN A 229 -11.46 10.23 1.75
C ASN A 229 -12.15 9.06 2.45
N PRO A 230 -12.79 9.27 3.61
CA PRO A 230 -13.52 8.21 4.31
C PRO A 230 -14.97 8.02 3.81
N TYR A 231 -15.51 8.94 3.02
CA TYR A 231 -16.95 8.95 2.71
C TYR A 231 -17.21 8.28 1.36
N TYR A 232 -17.62 7.01 1.38
CA TYR A 232 -17.88 6.23 0.15
C TYR A 232 -18.97 6.86 -0.73
N GLY A 233 -18.75 6.82 -2.04
CA GLY A 233 -19.61 7.44 -3.05
C GLY A 233 -19.40 8.95 -3.22
N THR A 234 -18.36 9.52 -2.61
CA THR A 234 -18.13 10.97 -2.61
C THR A 234 -16.74 11.38 -3.10
N TRP A 235 -16.57 12.69 -3.29
CA TRP A 235 -15.30 13.35 -3.54
C TRP A 235 -14.98 14.33 -2.42
N GLN A 236 -13.94 14.06 -1.65
CA GLN A 236 -13.46 14.97 -0.61
C GLN A 236 -11.95 14.90 -0.50
N VAL A 237 -11.27 15.99 -0.85
CA VAL A 237 -9.79 16.06 -0.80
C VAL A 237 -9.33 15.99 0.66
N PRO A 238 -8.48 15.02 1.05
CA PRO A 238 -7.94 14.97 2.41
C PRO A 238 -7.13 16.24 2.74
N GLY A 239 -7.40 16.86 3.89
CA GLY A 239 -6.79 18.11 4.33
C GLY A 239 -5.36 18.00 4.87
N ILE A 240 -4.66 16.90 4.57
CA ILE A 240 -3.27 16.64 4.99
C ILE A 240 -2.29 17.22 3.97
N ALA A 241 -1.15 17.73 4.44
CA ALA A 241 -0.10 18.31 3.59
C ALA A 241 0.73 17.24 2.87
N LEU A 242 0.08 16.48 1.96
CA LEU A 242 0.69 15.52 1.06
C LEU A 242 0.52 15.97 -0.40
N PRO A 243 1.44 15.61 -1.30
CA PRO A 243 1.25 15.85 -2.72
C PRO A 243 0.05 15.05 -3.26
N LYS A 244 -0.63 15.56 -4.29
CA LYS A 244 -1.78 14.89 -4.93
C LYS A 244 -1.52 13.43 -5.33
N SER A 245 -0.28 13.10 -5.68
CA SER A 245 0.13 11.73 -6.04
C SER A 245 -0.04 10.72 -4.89
N LYS A 246 -0.21 11.19 -3.66
CA LYS A 246 -0.39 10.39 -2.44
C LYS A 246 -1.80 10.50 -1.84
N LEU A 247 -2.72 11.19 -2.51
CA LEU A 247 -4.06 11.48 -1.99
C LEU A 247 -5.14 10.79 -2.84
N SER A 248 -6.15 10.25 -2.16
CA SER A 248 -7.40 9.80 -2.79
C SER A 248 -8.58 10.64 -2.32
N PRO A 249 -9.01 11.64 -3.10
CA PRO A 249 -10.26 12.35 -2.81
C PRO A 249 -11.50 11.50 -3.10
N ALA A 250 -11.40 10.56 -4.04
CA ALA A 250 -12.45 9.59 -4.33
C ALA A 250 -12.41 8.45 -3.31
N ALA A 251 -13.59 7.99 -2.91
CA ALA A 251 -13.77 6.76 -2.15
C ALA A 251 -15.05 6.07 -2.61
N VAL A 252 -14.99 4.76 -2.83
CA VAL A 252 -16.14 3.96 -3.26
C VAL A 252 -16.24 2.65 -2.49
N GLU A 253 -17.47 2.20 -2.28
CA GLU A 253 -17.77 0.86 -1.76
C GLU A 253 -18.20 -0.03 -2.93
N ILE A 254 -17.42 -1.08 -3.21
CA ILE A 254 -17.66 -2.02 -4.31
C ILE A 254 -18.96 -2.78 -4.05
N GLY A 255 -19.80 -2.92 -5.07
CA GLY A 255 -21.10 -3.57 -4.96
C GLY A 255 -22.21 -2.71 -4.34
N ARG A 256 -21.91 -1.49 -3.87
CA ARG A 256 -22.90 -0.57 -3.30
C ARG A 256 -22.91 0.81 -3.97
N THR A 257 -21.75 1.38 -4.23
CA THR A 257 -21.66 2.66 -4.95
C THR A 257 -22.05 2.42 -6.41
N PRO A 258 -22.98 3.20 -7.01
CA PRO A 258 -23.36 3.01 -8.40
C PRO A 258 -22.16 3.04 -9.35
N GLN A 259 -22.17 2.21 -10.38
CA GLN A 259 -21.09 2.14 -11.37
C GLN A 259 -20.85 3.48 -12.09
N SER A 260 -21.92 4.25 -12.32
CA SER A 260 -21.82 5.61 -12.87
C SER A 260 -21.04 6.53 -11.95
N THR A 261 -21.38 6.59 -10.65
CA THR A 261 -20.65 7.36 -9.65
C THR A 261 -19.20 6.89 -9.52
N THR A 262 -18.97 5.58 -9.54
CA THR A 262 -17.63 4.97 -9.50
C THR A 262 -16.77 5.45 -10.67
N ALA A 263 -17.29 5.39 -11.89
CA ALA A 263 -16.62 5.87 -13.09
C ALA A 263 -16.38 7.39 -13.03
N ASP A 264 -17.36 8.20 -12.60
CA ASP A 264 -17.22 9.66 -12.51
C ASP A 264 -16.13 10.07 -11.51
N LEU A 265 -16.07 9.41 -10.36
CA LEU A 265 -15.03 9.63 -9.36
C LEU A 265 -13.64 9.21 -9.88
N ALA A 266 -13.56 8.09 -10.61
CA ALA A 266 -12.31 7.63 -11.22
C ALA A 266 -11.82 8.61 -12.31
N ARG A 267 -12.73 9.04 -13.20
CA ARG A 267 -12.47 10.06 -14.22
C ARG A 267 -12.00 11.37 -13.59
N ARG A 268 -12.64 11.80 -12.50
CA ARG A 268 -12.24 12.99 -11.73
C ARG A 268 -10.86 12.85 -11.10
N THR A 269 -10.53 11.66 -10.59
CA THR A 269 -9.20 11.34 -10.02
C THR A 269 -8.09 11.60 -11.03
N VAL A 270 -8.23 11.06 -12.25
CA VAL A 270 -7.27 11.28 -13.34
C VAL A 270 -7.25 12.75 -13.78
N ARG A 271 -8.42 13.34 -14.06
CA ARG A 271 -8.54 14.72 -14.55
C ARG A 271 -7.90 15.74 -13.62
N GLU A 272 -8.02 15.56 -12.31
CA GLU A 272 -7.49 16.50 -11.31
C GLU A 272 -6.07 16.15 -10.82
N GLY A 273 -5.47 15.09 -11.38
CA GLY A 273 -4.08 14.70 -11.14
C GLY A 273 -3.82 14.06 -9.78
N TYR A 274 -4.82 13.37 -9.21
CA TYR A 274 -4.65 12.61 -7.98
C TYR A 274 -4.11 11.21 -8.27
N GLY A 275 -3.23 10.74 -7.39
CA GLY A 275 -2.46 9.50 -7.62
C GLY A 275 -2.98 8.28 -6.89
N VAL A 276 -4.09 8.37 -6.15
CA VAL A 276 -4.67 7.25 -5.42
C VAL A 276 -6.18 7.20 -5.66
N TYR A 277 -6.74 5.99 -5.69
CA TYR A 277 -8.17 5.71 -5.78
C TYR A 277 -8.57 4.65 -4.75
N LEU A 278 -9.32 5.06 -3.72
CA LEU A 278 -9.75 4.20 -2.63
C LEU A 278 -11.01 3.41 -2.99
N THR A 279 -10.96 2.10 -2.80
CA THR A 279 -12.12 1.20 -2.83
C THR A 279 -12.23 0.41 -1.53
N TYR A 280 -13.45 0.07 -1.15
CA TYR A 280 -13.78 -0.68 0.07
C TYR A 280 -14.75 -1.83 -0.20
N ASN A 281 -14.66 -2.84 0.66
CA ASN A 281 -15.55 -4.00 0.74
C ASN A 281 -15.57 -4.87 -0.53
N LEU A 282 -14.39 -5.15 -1.10
CA LEU A 282 -14.31 -6.17 -2.16
C LEU A 282 -14.66 -7.54 -1.58
N ASP A 283 -15.75 -8.13 -2.06
CA ASP A 283 -16.30 -9.37 -1.54
C ASP A 283 -15.89 -10.63 -2.33
N ASN A 284 -16.51 -11.76 -2.00
CA ASN A 284 -16.22 -13.08 -2.57
C ASN A 284 -16.89 -13.33 -3.93
N THR A 285 -17.65 -12.37 -4.47
CA THR A 285 -18.40 -12.55 -5.72
C THR A 285 -17.66 -11.97 -6.93
N ASP A 286 -18.13 -12.26 -8.14
CA ASP A 286 -17.61 -11.61 -9.34
C ASP A 286 -18.08 -10.14 -9.38
N ARG A 287 -17.12 -9.23 -9.16
CA ARG A 287 -17.30 -7.78 -9.20
C ARG A 287 -16.72 -7.16 -10.47
N SER A 288 -16.50 -7.93 -11.54
CA SER A 288 -15.85 -7.45 -12.77
C SER A 288 -16.49 -6.19 -13.34
N ALA A 289 -17.82 -6.07 -13.29
CA ALA A 289 -18.52 -4.87 -13.78
C ALA A 289 -18.23 -3.63 -12.91
N ASP A 290 -18.30 -3.78 -11.58
CA ASP A 290 -18.00 -2.70 -10.63
C ASP A 290 -16.53 -2.28 -10.70
N VAL A 291 -15.65 -3.26 -10.83
CA VAL A 291 -14.20 -3.05 -10.97
C VAL A 291 -13.89 -2.38 -12.31
N SER A 292 -14.50 -2.84 -13.41
CA SER A 292 -14.31 -2.25 -14.74
C SER A 292 -14.80 -0.80 -14.82
N ALA A 293 -15.77 -0.41 -13.99
CA ALA A 293 -16.27 0.96 -13.94
C ALA A 293 -15.18 1.97 -13.60
N PHE A 294 -14.27 1.65 -12.67
CA PHE A 294 -13.13 2.53 -12.38
C PHE A 294 -11.91 2.22 -13.23
N THR A 295 -11.60 0.96 -13.60
CA THR A 295 -10.37 0.66 -14.33
C THR A 295 -10.36 1.24 -15.75
N ARG A 296 -11.53 1.35 -16.41
CA ARG A 296 -11.63 2.02 -17.71
C ARG A 296 -11.18 3.47 -17.63
N GLU A 297 -11.53 4.15 -16.55
CA GLU A 297 -11.22 5.57 -16.38
C GLU A 297 -9.81 5.80 -15.84
N LEU A 298 -9.34 4.96 -14.92
CA LEU A 298 -7.99 5.08 -14.35
C LEU A 298 -6.90 4.63 -15.32
N TYR A 299 -7.17 3.59 -16.12
CA TYR A 299 -6.15 2.82 -16.84
C TYR A 299 -6.47 2.55 -18.32
N GLY A 300 -7.64 2.95 -18.81
CA GLY A 300 -8.05 2.67 -20.19
C GLY A 300 -8.26 1.19 -20.49
N SER A 301 -8.64 0.39 -19.49
CA SER A 301 -8.84 -1.06 -19.62
C SER A 301 -9.97 -1.55 -18.74
N ASP A 302 -10.77 -2.49 -19.25
CA ASP A 302 -11.65 -3.30 -18.41
C ASP A 302 -10.84 -4.23 -17.48
N ALA A 303 -11.51 -4.73 -16.46
CA ALA A 303 -11.00 -5.74 -15.55
C ALA A 303 -11.53 -7.13 -15.94
N VAL A 304 -10.68 -8.13 -15.79
CA VAL A 304 -11.00 -9.55 -15.98
C VAL A 304 -10.89 -10.23 -14.62
N TYR A 305 -11.95 -10.93 -14.23
CA TYR A 305 -11.97 -11.79 -13.05
C TYR A 305 -11.47 -13.19 -13.36
N THR A 306 -10.59 -13.72 -12.50
CA THR A 306 -10.16 -15.12 -12.50
C THR A 306 -10.48 -15.72 -11.14
N PRO A 307 -11.37 -16.72 -11.06
CA PRO A 307 -11.84 -17.30 -9.80
C PRO A 307 -10.73 -17.98 -8.99
#